data_AF-A0AAP3CVQ0-F1
#
_entry.id   AF-A0AAP3CVQ0-F1
#
_cell.length_a   1.000
_cell.length_b   1.000
_cell.length_c   1.000
_cell.angle_alpha   90.00
_cell.angle_beta   90.00
_cell.angle_gamma   90.00
#
_symmetry.space_group_name_H-M   'P 1'
#
loop_
_entity.id
_entity.type
_entity.pdbx_description
1 polymer ?
#
loop_
_entity_poly.entity_id
_entity_poly.type
_entity_poly.pdbx_seq_one_letter_code
_entity_poly.pdbx_strand_id
1 'polypeptide(L)'
;MFTIDDLNQMDRQTLTDTLGSIFEHSAWIAEEAAALRPFSSLSDLHQKMSRFVKAADRKTQLELICKHPRLGTKKTMSASSVKEQQNAGLSKLEQQEYEEFLKLNEDYSQNFGFPFILAVKEKTKQEIRQALLTRLKNKPETEFQQALEEIYRIARFRLEDIITEKGEIQMKRTMSYGKGNVFAYRTFLKPLTGIKKIPESSFTGRTNTVVGIDVTCEIGGDAFLPSFTDGDNTLIVATDSMKNFIQRHLASYEGTTTEGFLHYVAHRFLDTYSHMDTITLTGEDIPFEAMPAYEDEELGISQLVFRRSRNERARSVLKAERTGDTITMKEQYSEITDLQLVKVSGNSFVGFIRDEYTTLPEDGNRPLFVYLNISWRYEHAEDAYAADPARYVAAEQIRDLASTVFHELETPSIQNLIYHIGCRILMRFPQLTNVSFQSQNHTWDTVVEEIPGTKGKVYTEPRPPFGFQRFTVTREDAEKVKRNAGEALGSLNA
;
A
#
# COMPACT_ATOMS: atom_id res chain seq x y z
N MET A 1 15.24 -3.96 8.86
CA MET A 1 15.88 -3.72 7.55
C MET A 1 15.70 -2.26 7.19
N PHE A 2 16.70 -1.65 6.58
CA PHE A 2 16.75 -0.27 6.15
C PHE A 2 16.66 -0.20 4.62
N THR A 3 16.20 0.91 4.08
CA THR A 3 16.34 1.22 2.65
C THR A 3 17.63 2.01 2.41
N ILE A 4 18.05 2.10 1.14
CA ILE A 4 19.16 2.98 0.76
C ILE A 4 18.86 4.45 1.10
N ASP A 5 17.59 4.86 0.98
CA ASP A 5 17.14 6.20 1.38
C ASP A 5 17.32 6.42 2.88
N ASP A 6 16.99 5.42 3.73
CA ASP A 6 17.18 5.52 5.18
C ASP A 6 18.66 5.70 5.55
N LEU A 7 19.56 4.93 4.92
CA LEU A 7 21.01 5.04 5.17
C LEU A 7 21.58 6.40 4.72
N ASN A 8 21.03 6.98 3.65
CA ASN A 8 21.43 8.30 3.17
C ASN A 8 21.03 9.44 4.13
N GLN A 9 20.02 9.22 4.97
CA GLN A 9 19.51 10.21 5.93
C GLN A 9 20.10 10.09 7.34
N MET A 10 20.76 8.97 7.68
CA MET A 10 21.39 8.80 8.99
C MET A 10 22.48 9.85 9.25
N ASP A 11 22.78 10.18 10.50
CA ASP A 11 24.03 10.87 10.80
C ASP A 11 25.24 9.91 10.65
N ARG A 12 26.46 10.46 10.68
CA ARG A 12 27.69 9.68 10.45
C ARG A 12 27.91 8.59 11.51
N GLN A 13 27.56 8.85 12.76
CA GLN A 13 27.75 7.90 13.86
C GLN A 13 26.75 6.75 13.72
N THR A 14 25.47 7.08 13.52
CA THR A 14 24.39 6.09 13.35
C THR A 14 24.65 5.17 12.15
N LEU A 15 25.15 5.70 11.03
CA LEU A 15 25.51 4.88 9.86
C LEU A 15 26.68 3.93 10.18
N THR A 16 27.69 4.43 10.89
CA THR A 16 28.86 3.64 11.29
C THR A 16 28.45 2.50 12.22
N ASP A 17 27.59 2.77 13.20
CA ASP A 17 27.08 1.75 14.11
C ASP A 17 26.23 0.71 13.39
N THR A 18 25.46 1.14 12.38
CA THR A 18 24.61 0.27 11.56
C THR A 18 25.42 -0.64 10.64
N LEU A 19 26.46 -0.11 9.97
CA LEU A 19 27.26 -0.84 8.98
C LEU A 19 28.59 -1.40 9.53
N GLY A 20 28.94 -1.09 10.78
CA GLY A 20 30.26 -1.39 11.35
C GLY A 20 30.58 -2.86 11.52
N SER A 21 29.56 -3.73 11.47
CA SER A 21 29.70 -5.19 11.53
C SER A 21 29.76 -5.88 10.17
N ILE A 22 29.57 -5.14 9.06
CA ILE A 22 29.56 -5.70 7.70
C ILE A 22 30.90 -6.37 7.38
N PHE A 23 32.01 -5.71 7.70
CA PHE A 23 33.35 -6.28 7.65
C PHE A 23 33.80 -6.58 9.08
N GLU A 24 33.98 -7.86 9.39
CA GLU A 24 34.18 -8.39 10.75
C GLU A 24 35.14 -7.52 11.60
N HIS A 25 34.63 -6.98 12.71
CA HIS A 25 35.38 -6.13 13.65
C HIS A 25 36.22 -5.02 12.99
N SER A 26 35.73 -4.45 11.88
CA SER A 26 36.45 -3.49 11.03
C SER A 26 35.57 -2.29 10.66
N ALA A 27 35.06 -1.62 11.70
CA ALA A 27 34.16 -0.47 11.58
C ALA A 27 34.75 0.72 10.80
N TRP A 28 36.08 0.83 10.72
CA TRP A 28 36.77 1.85 9.92
C TRP A 28 36.31 1.87 8.45
N ILE A 29 35.90 0.73 7.88
CA ILE A 29 35.37 0.65 6.50
C ILE A 29 34.02 1.37 6.39
N ALA A 30 33.18 1.26 7.42
CA ALA A 30 31.91 1.98 7.49
C ALA A 30 32.12 3.49 7.75
N GLU A 31 33.08 3.85 8.61
CA GLU A 31 33.44 5.24 8.91
C GLU A 31 33.91 6.02 7.68
N GLU A 32 34.69 5.37 6.82
CA GLU A 32 35.18 5.92 5.55
C GLU A 32 34.08 5.95 4.48
N ALA A 33 33.27 4.89 4.38
CA ALA A 33 32.13 4.85 3.46
C ALA A 33 31.07 5.91 3.77
N ALA A 34 30.90 6.29 5.04
CA ALA A 34 29.97 7.33 5.47
C ALA A 34 30.21 8.69 4.82
N ALA A 35 31.46 8.98 4.45
CA ALA A 35 31.86 10.22 3.77
C ALA A 35 31.53 10.21 2.26
N LEU A 36 31.21 9.05 1.68
CA LEU A 36 30.93 8.88 0.24
C LEU A 36 29.42 8.86 -0.10
N ARG A 37 28.59 9.32 0.85
CA ARG A 37 27.15 9.49 0.63
C ARG A 37 26.85 10.65 -0.33
N PRO A 38 25.75 10.59 -1.10
CA PRO A 38 24.71 9.55 -1.06
C PRO A 38 25.13 8.26 -1.79
N PHE A 39 24.50 7.14 -1.40
CA PHE A 39 24.56 5.85 -2.09
C PHE A 39 23.36 5.71 -3.03
N SER A 40 23.57 5.19 -4.23
CA SER A 40 22.48 5.01 -5.20
C SER A 40 21.80 3.63 -5.15
N SER A 41 22.48 2.62 -4.61
CA SER A 41 21.99 1.23 -4.50
C SER A 41 22.82 0.43 -3.49
N LEU A 42 22.38 -0.78 -3.13
CA LEU A 42 23.18 -1.72 -2.31
C LEU A 42 24.49 -2.05 -3.03
N SER A 43 24.43 -2.24 -4.35
CA SER A 43 25.63 -2.48 -5.15
C SER A 43 26.62 -1.32 -5.11
N ASP A 44 26.15 -0.07 -5.16
CA ASP A 44 27.02 1.12 -5.04
C ASP A 44 27.68 1.20 -3.65
N LEU A 45 26.90 0.98 -2.58
CA LEU A 45 27.42 0.93 -1.21
C LEU A 45 28.48 -0.18 -1.05
N HIS A 46 28.17 -1.40 -1.51
CA HIS A 46 29.09 -2.54 -1.45
C HIS A 46 30.39 -2.27 -2.21
N GLN A 47 30.30 -1.67 -3.40
CA GLN A 47 31.47 -1.33 -4.21
C GLN A 47 32.34 -0.26 -3.52
N LYS A 48 31.73 0.79 -2.95
CA LYS A 48 32.41 1.85 -2.21
C LYS A 48 33.14 1.29 -0.99
N MET A 49 32.49 0.45 -0.18
CA MET A 49 33.11 -0.20 0.98
C MET A 49 34.27 -1.12 0.58
N SER A 50 34.06 -1.96 -0.45
CA SER A 50 35.09 -2.88 -0.94
C SER A 50 36.32 -2.16 -1.49
N ARG A 51 36.14 -0.95 -2.05
CA ARG A 51 37.24 -0.13 -2.58
C ARG A 51 38.23 0.27 -1.49
N PHE A 52 37.79 0.58 -0.28
CA PHE A 52 38.68 0.92 0.84
C PHE A 52 39.56 -0.26 1.24
N VAL A 53 39.01 -1.46 1.28
CA VAL A 53 39.79 -2.68 1.53
C VAL A 53 40.80 -2.93 0.42
N LYS A 54 40.41 -2.76 -0.85
CA LYS A 54 41.33 -2.92 -2.01
C LYS A 54 42.47 -1.90 -2.01
N ALA A 55 42.22 -0.69 -1.52
CA ALA A 55 43.19 0.39 -1.46
C ALA A 55 44.08 0.35 -0.20
N ALA A 56 43.69 -0.41 0.83
CA ALA A 56 44.48 -0.58 2.04
C ALA A 56 45.78 -1.35 1.77
N ASP A 57 46.79 -1.11 2.61
CA ASP A 57 48.05 -1.84 2.51
C ASP A 57 47.86 -3.34 2.83
N ARG A 58 48.84 -4.15 2.45
CA ARG A 58 48.79 -5.60 2.62
C ARG A 58 48.67 -6.02 4.09
N LYS A 59 49.19 -5.23 5.03
CA LYS A 59 49.14 -5.52 6.46
C LYS A 59 47.71 -5.34 6.98
N THR A 60 47.04 -4.24 6.61
CA THR A 60 45.64 -3.98 6.96
C THR A 60 44.70 -5.02 6.33
N GLN A 61 44.95 -5.42 5.09
CA GLN A 61 44.19 -6.51 4.45
C GLN A 61 44.36 -7.83 5.19
N LEU A 62 45.59 -8.19 5.59
CA LEU A 62 45.85 -9.40 6.38
C LEU A 62 45.17 -9.35 7.75
N GLU A 63 45.20 -8.20 8.44
CA GLU A 63 44.51 -8.01 9.72
C GLU A 63 42.99 -8.23 9.57
N LEU A 64 42.38 -7.73 8.49
CA LEU A 64 40.97 -7.98 8.19
C LEU A 64 40.69 -9.47 7.96
N ILE A 65 41.51 -10.15 7.19
CA ILE A 65 41.38 -11.61 6.95
C ILE A 65 41.47 -12.36 8.27
N CYS A 66 42.45 -12.04 9.12
CA CYS A 66 42.66 -12.70 10.41
C CYS A 66 41.55 -12.45 11.44
N LYS A 67 40.76 -11.37 11.30
CA LYS A 67 39.59 -11.10 12.15
C LYS A 67 38.39 -12.01 11.84
N HIS A 68 38.36 -12.66 10.67
CA HIS A 68 37.25 -13.55 10.32
C HIS A 68 37.31 -14.85 11.13
N PRO A 69 36.16 -15.31 11.67
CA PRO A 69 36.13 -16.53 12.47
C PRO A 69 36.41 -17.77 11.60
N ARG A 70 37.04 -18.78 12.21
CA ARG A 70 37.30 -20.06 11.53
C ARG A 70 35.99 -20.83 11.33
N LEU A 71 35.74 -21.25 10.10
CA LEU A 71 34.58 -22.06 9.74
C LEU A 71 34.58 -23.40 10.50
N GLY A 72 33.45 -23.72 11.15
CA GLY A 72 33.27 -24.98 11.87
C GLY A 72 33.90 -25.04 13.27
N THR A 73 34.28 -23.91 13.87
CA THR A 73 34.85 -23.86 15.22
C THR A 73 33.90 -23.22 16.24
N LYS A 74 33.89 -23.72 17.49
CA LYS A 74 33.00 -23.26 18.58
C LYS A 74 33.46 -21.95 19.28
N LYS A 75 34.17 -21.05 18.59
CA LYS A 75 34.66 -19.80 19.21
C LYS A 75 33.55 -18.74 19.30
N THR A 76 33.76 -17.73 20.15
CA THR A 76 32.90 -16.54 20.25
C THR A 76 32.85 -15.81 18.91
N MET A 77 31.66 -15.68 18.34
CA MET A 77 31.41 -15.12 17.01
C MET A 77 30.43 -13.93 17.10
N SER A 78 30.48 -13.01 16.15
CA SER A 78 29.43 -11.99 15.97
C SER A 78 28.09 -12.64 15.62
N ALA A 79 26.98 -11.98 15.98
CA ALA A 79 25.63 -12.50 15.74
C ALA A 79 25.35 -12.78 14.24
N SER A 80 25.92 -11.97 13.34
CA SER A 80 25.87 -12.17 11.88
C SER A 80 26.59 -13.45 11.45
N SER A 81 27.78 -13.71 11.98
CA SER A 81 28.56 -14.90 11.64
C SER A 81 27.93 -16.21 12.17
N VAL A 82 27.20 -16.17 13.28
CA VAL A 82 26.44 -17.33 13.80
C VAL A 82 25.30 -17.71 12.85
N LYS A 83 24.54 -16.70 12.39
CA LYS A 83 23.42 -16.89 11.44
C LYS A 83 23.90 -17.44 10.09
N GLU A 84 25.04 -16.93 9.59
CA GLU A 84 25.67 -17.38 8.34
C GLU A 84 26.05 -18.87 8.37
N GLN A 85 26.67 -19.34 9.46
CA GLN A 85 27.14 -20.74 9.57
C GLN A 85 26.04 -21.74 9.95
N GLN A 86 24.98 -21.28 10.64
CA GLN A 86 23.85 -22.14 11.03
C GLN A 86 23.11 -22.71 9.81
N ASN A 87 22.95 -21.91 8.75
CA ASN A 87 22.25 -22.31 7.53
C ASN A 87 23.05 -23.31 6.66
N ALA A 88 24.39 -23.32 6.77
CA ALA A 88 25.26 -24.24 6.05
C ALA A 88 25.40 -25.63 6.72
N GLY A 89 24.71 -25.86 7.85
CA GLY A 89 24.75 -27.12 8.59
C GLY A 89 26.04 -27.37 9.38
N LEU A 90 26.94 -26.38 9.44
CA LEU A 90 28.22 -26.48 10.17
C LEU A 90 28.05 -26.53 11.70
N SER A 91 26.85 -26.23 12.20
CA SER A 91 26.46 -26.36 13.61
C SER A 91 26.13 -27.80 14.03
N LYS A 92 26.03 -28.75 13.07
CA LYS A 92 25.71 -30.17 13.28
C LYS A 92 26.70 -31.09 12.53
N LEU A 93 28.00 -30.89 12.76
CA LEU A 93 29.03 -31.80 12.25
C LEU A 93 29.09 -33.07 13.12
N GLU A 94 29.18 -34.24 12.49
CA GLU A 94 29.51 -35.47 13.20
C GLU A 94 30.96 -35.42 13.72
N GLN A 95 31.30 -36.24 14.73
CA GLN A 95 32.61 -36.20 15.38
C GLN A 95 33.77 -36.36 14.37
N GLN A 96 33.63 -37.27 13.41
CA GLN A 96 34.62 -37.52 12.37
C GLN A 96 34.76 -36.34 11.40
N GLU A 97 33.64 -35.71 11.02
CA GLU A 97 33.65 -34.54 10.13
C GLU A 97 34.27 -33.33 10.83
N TYR A 98 33.99 -33.15 12.12
CA TYR A 98 34.56 -32.08 12.92
C TYR A 98 36.08 -32.18 13.04
N GLU A 99 36.61 -33.38 13.32
CA GLU A 99 38.05 -33.64 13.37
C GLU A 99 38.74 -33.39 12.02
N GLU A 100 38.08 -33.77 10.92
CA GLU A 100 38.58 -33.49 9.57
C GLU A 100 38.62 -31.99 9.26
N PHE A 101 37.55 -31.25 9.58
CA PHE A 101 37.51 -29.79 9.41
C PHE A 101 38.55 -29.07 10.28
N LEU A 102 38.80 -29.54 11.50
CA LEU A 102 39.85 -29.00 12.36
C LEU A 102 41.22 -29.17 11.71
N LYS A 103 41.55 -30.39 11.27
CA LYS A 103 42.83 -30.68 10.62
C LYS A 103 43.02 -29.85 9.34
N LEU A 104 42.02 -29.79 8.48
CA LEU A 104 42.11 -29.02 7.23
C LEU A 104 42.25 -27.51 7.48
N ASN A 105 41.60 -26.97 8.52
CA ASN A 105 41.77 -25.56 8.91
C ASN A 105 43.18 -25.30 9.50
N GLU A 106 43.76 -26.25 10.22
CA GLU A 106 45.14 -26.18 10.71
C GLU A 106 46.14 -26.21 9.56
N ASP A 107 46.02 -27.19 8.66
CA ASP A 107 46.86 -27.31 7.46
C ASP A 107 46.79 -26.03 6.62
N TYR A 108 45.58 -25.48 6.45
CA TYR A 108 45.38 -24.22 5.74
C TYR A 108 46.06 -23.04 6.42
N SER A 109 45.88 -22.91 7.74
CA SER A 109 46.47 -21.81 8.52
C SER A 109 48.02 -21.90 8.51
N GLN A 110 48.58 -23.11 8.54
CA GLN A 110 50.03 -23.32 8.45
C GLN A 110 50.59 -22.96 7.07
N ASN A 111 49.86 -23.29 5.99
CA ASN A 111 50.32 -23.05 4.62
C ASN A 111 50.23 -21.57 4.21
N PHE A 112 49.19 -20.86 4.65
CA PHE A 112 48.89 -19.50 4.18
C PHE A 112 49.03 -18.39 5.23
N GLY A 113 49.06 -18.74 6.52
CA GLY A 113 49.25 -17.79 7.62
C GLY A 113 47.99 -17.02 8.04
N PHE A 114 46.81 -17.39 7.53
CA PHE A 114 45.51 -16.76 7.84
C PHE A 114 44.37 -17.80 7.78
N PRO A 115 43.19 -17.55 8.38
CA PRO A 115 42.10 -18.52 8.42
C PRO A 115 41.47 -18.76 7.05
N PHE A 116 40.88 -19.94 6.85
CA PHE A 116 40.08 -20.22 5.66
C PHE A 116 38.76 -19.46 5.70
N ILE A 117 38.51 -18.67 4.66
CA ILE A 117 37.30 -17.86 4.50
C ILE A 117 36.57 -18.29 3.25
N LEU A 118 35.27 -18.55 3.39
CA LEU A 118 34.37 -18.89 2.30
C LEU A 118 32.99 -18.33 2.61
N ALA A 119 32.34 -17.72 1.63
CA ALA A 119 30.94 -17.32 1.75
C ALA A 119 30.05 -18.57 1.71
N VAL A 120 29.43 -18.90 2.85
CA VAL A 120 28.72 -20.18 3.05
C VAL A 120 27.21 -20.15 2.79
N LYS A 121 26.64 -18.98 2.49
CA LYS A 121 25.22 -18.84 2.10
C LYS A 121 24.96 -19.79 0.92
N GLU A 122 23.95 -20.66 1.05
CA GLU A 122 23.54 -21.68 0.06
C GLU A 122 24.56 -22.79 -0.25
N LYS A 123 25.60 -22.97 0.57
CA LYS A 123 26.56 -24.08 0.40
C LYS A 123 26.33 -25.20 1.41
N THR A 124 26.53 -26.43 0.96
CA THR A 124 26.53 -27.64 1.79
C THR A 124 27.92 -27.88 2.42
N LYS A 125 27.96 -28.61 3.54
CA LYS A 125 29.21 -29.02 4.20
C LYS A 125 30.20 -29.75 3.27
N GLN A 126 29.69 -30.53 2.31
CA GLN A 126 30.52 -31.24 1.32
C GLN A 126 31.19 -30.27 0.34
N GLU A 127 30.47 -29.25 -0.13
CA GLU A 127 31.02 -28.23 -1.02
C GLU A 127 32.06 -27.35 -0.32
N ILE A 128 31.85 -27.03 0.95
CA ILE A 128 32.82 -26.29 1.77
C ILE A 128 34.10 -27.11 1.93
N ARG A 129 33.98 -28.41 2.25
CA ARG A 129 35.13 -29.33 2.33
C ARG A 129 35.89 -29.41 1.01
N GLN A 130 35.18 -29.57 -0.11
CA GLN A 130 35.80 -29.64 -1.42
C GLN A 130 36.52 -28.32 -1.79
N ALA A 131 35.94 -27.18 -1.44
CA ALA A 131 36.56 -25.87 -1.64
C ALA A 131 37.86 -25.74 -0.84
N LEU A 132 37.87 -26.18 0.42
CA LEU A 132 39.04 -26.17 1.28
C LEU A 132 40.18 -27.05 0.72
N LEU A 133 39.87 -28.29 0.32
CA LEU A 133 40.83 -29.21 -0.30
C LEU A 133 41.40 -28.68 -1.62
N THR A 134 40.57 -27.98 -2.41
CA THR A 134 40.99 -27.41 -3.68
C THR A 134 41.90 -26.21 -3.45
N ARG A 135 41.52 -25.33 -2.52
CA ARG A 135 42.25 -24.09 -2.21
C ARG A 135 43.57 -24.32 -1.46
N LEU A 136 43.70 -25.43 -0.73
CA LEU A 136 44.99 -25.86 -0.17
C LEU A 136 46.10 -26.03 -1.23
N LYS A 137 45.75 -26.25 -2.50
CA LYS A 137 46.70 -26.40 -3.61
C LYS A 137 47.09 -25.06 -4.26
N ASN A 138 46.51 -23.95 -3.82
CA ASN A 138 46.78 -22.63 -4.38
C ASN A 138 48.15 -22.10 -3.98
N LYS A 139 48.68 -21.17 -4.78
CA LYS A 139 49.85 -20.37 -4.38
C LYS A 139 49.41 -19.34 -3.32
N PRO A 140 50.28 -18.96 -2.36
CA PRO A 140 49.91 -18.03 -1.29
C PRO A 140 49.29 -16.70 -1.77
N GLU A 141 49.81 -16.10 -2.84
CA GLU A 141 49.24 -14.86 -3.41
C GLU A 141 47.84 -15.05 -4.00
N THR A 142 47.61 -16.16 -4.70
CA THR A 142 46.31 -16.51 -5.25
C THR A 142 45.30 -16.71 -4.13
N GLU A 143 45.72 -17.36 -3.05
CA GLU A 143 44.84 -17.65 -1.92
C GLU A 143 44.51 -16.40 -1.09
N PHE A 144 45.48 -15.49 -0.95
CA PHE A 144 45.25 -14.20 -0.30
C PHE A 144 44.17 -13.38 -1.05
N GLN A 145 44.26 -13.34 -2.38
CA GLN A 145 43.27 -12.67 -3.21
C GLN A 145 41.90 -13.37 -3.14
N GLN A 146 41.88 -14.71 -3.14
CA GLN A 146 40.65 -15.48 -2.99
C GLN A 146 39.98 -15.21 -1.63
N ALA A 147 40.76 -15.11 -0.55
CA ALA A 147 40.22 -14.78 0.77
C ALA A 147 39.53 -13.40 0.78
N LEU A 148 40.14 -12.39 0.17
CA LEU A 148 39.51 -11.06 0.02
C LEU A 148 38.23 -11.10 -0.82
N GLU A 149 38.20 -11.88 -1.90
CA GLU A 149 37.00 -12.06 -2.72
C GLU A 149 35.85 -12.68 -1.94
N GLU A 150 36.14 -13.68 -1.11
CA GLU A 150 35.14 -14.27 -0.22
C GLU A 150 34.66 -13.29 0.85
N ILE A 151 35.54 -12.45 1.41
CA ILE A 151 35.16 -11.37 2.32
C ILE A 151 34.21 -10.38 1.64
N TYR A 152 34.47 -9.99 0.39
CA TYR A 152 33.54 -9.11 -0.35
C TYR A 152 32.18 -9.76 -0.55
N ARG A 153 32.12 -11.07 -0.82
CA ARG A 153 30.85 -11.80 -0.94
C ARG A 153 30.10 -11.86 0.38
N ILE A 154 30.79 -12.16 1.48
CA ILE A 154 30.20 -12.16 2.83
C ILE A 154 29.66 -10.77 3.19
N ALA A 155 30.44 -9.71 2.95
CA ALA A 155 30.01 -8.33 3.17
C ALA A 155 28.74 -7.99 2.37
N ARG A 156 28.63 -8.46 1.12
CA ARG A 156 27.41 -8.29 0.32
C ARG A 156 26.21 -8.97 0.97
N PHE A 157 26.34 -10.23 1.39
CA PHE A 157 25.25 -10.96 2.04
C PHE A 157 24.79 -10.29 3.33
N ARG A 158 25.72 -9.73 4.11
CA ARG A 158 25.39 -8.97 5.32
C ARG A 158 24.66 -7.67 5.00
N LEU A 159 25.04 -6.99 3.94
CA LEU A 159 24.32 -5.81 3.45
C LEU A 159 22.90 -6.18 3.00
N GLU A 160 22.71 -7.28 2.28
CA GLU A 160 21.38 -7.79 1.87
C GLU A 160 20.49 -8.16 3.06
N ASP A 161 21.08 -8.65 4.16
CA ASP A 161 20.34 -8.99 5.38
C ASP A 161 19.81 -7.76 6.13
N ILE A 162 20.47 -6.60 5.98
CA ILE A 162 20.08 -5.36 6.67
C ILE A 162 19.45 -4.33 5.74
N ILE A 163 19.66 -4.41 4.43
CA ILE A 163 19.17 -3.47 3.41
C ILE A 163 18.13 -4.14 2.51
N THR A 164 16.98 -3.51 2.34
CA THR A 164 15.98 -3.89 1.34
C THR A 164 16.12 -2.96 0.12
N GLU A 165 16.56 -3.48 -1.03
CA GLU A 165 16.49 -2.73 -2.30
C GLU A 165 15.05 -2.65 -2.78
N LYS A 166 14.58 -1.44 -3.12
CA LYS A 166 13.39 -1.26 -3.95
C LYS A 166 13.74 -1.73 -5.37
N GLY A 167 13.55 -3.01 -5.71
CA GLY A 167 13.83 -3.44 -7.08
C GLY A 167 13.78 -4.94 -7.39
N GLU A 168 14.04 -5.83 -6.44
CA GLU A 168 13.76 -7.25 -6.66
C GLU A 168 12.26 -7.47 -6.49
N ILE A 169 11.52 -7.49 -7.60
CA ILE A 169 10.21 -8.12 -7.65
C ILE A 169 10.46 -9.62 -7.47
N GLN A 170 10.67 -10.03 -6.23
CA GLN A 170 10.45 -11.41 -5.86
C GLN A 170 8.98 -11.66 -6.20
N MET A 171 8.73 -12.45 -7.24
CA MET A 171 7.37 -12.83 -7.66
C MET A 171 6.73 -13.59 -6.49
N LYS A 172 6.17 -12.84 -5.54
CA LYS A 172 5.43 -13.39 -4.42
C LYS A 172 4.16 -13.97 -5.04
N ARG A 173 3.99 -15.29 -4.93
CA ARG A 173 2.82 -16.00 -5.45
C ARG A 173 1.54 -15.30 -4.97
N THR A 174 0.67 -14.92 -5.90
CA THR A 174 -0.70 -14.53 -5.55
C THR A 174 -1.46 -15.79 -5.14
N MET A 175 -1.91 -15.86 -3.89
CA MET A 175 -2.66 -16.99 -3.37
C MET A 175 -3.72 -16.49 -2.39
N SER A 176 -4.97 -16.63 -2.80
CA SER A 176 -6.15 -16.24 -2.05
C SER A 176 -7.37 -16.93 -2.63
N TYR A 177 -8.45 -16.99 -1.85
CA TYR A 177 -9.76 -17.46 -2.32
C TYR A 177 -10.86 -16.81 -1.47
N GLY A 178 -12.13 -16.94 -1.89
CA GLY A 178 -13.18 -16.20 -1.20
C GLY A 178 -14.59 -16.37 -1.74
N LYS A 179 -15.45 -15.41 -1.38
CA LYS A 179 -16.87 -15.35 -1.78
C LYS A 179 -17.23 -13.92 -2.16
N GLY A 180 -17.68 -13.73 -3.40
CA GLY A 180 -18.31 -12.50 -3.87
C GLY A 180 -19.84 -12.60 -3.89
N ASN A 181 -20.52 -11.48 -4.15
CA ASN A 181 -21.98 -11.38 -4.21
C ASN A 181 -22.67 -11.88 -2.93
N VAL A 182 -22.09 -11.62 -1.76
CA VAL A 182 -22.68 -11.99 -0.46
C VAL A 182 -23.65 -10.89 -0.06
N PHE A 183 -24.85 -10.94 -0.63
CA PHE A 183 -25.94 -10.05 -0.27
C PHE A 183 -26.40 -10.31 1.17
N ALA A 184 -26.52 -9.23 1.94
CA ALA A 184 -27.11 -9.25 3.27
C ALA A 184 -27.96 -7.99 3.47
N TYR A 185 -29.15 -8.17 4.02
CA TYR A 185 -30.08 -7.08 4.32
C TYR A 185 -30.38 -7.08 5.81
N ARG A 186 -30.14 -5.95 6.46
CA ARG A 186 -30.38 -5.75 7.88
C ARG A 186 -31.44 -4.68 8.07
N THR A 187 -32.52 -5.04 8.75
CA THR A 187 -33.51 -4.07 9.21
C THR A 187 -33.16 -3.56 10.60
N PHE A 188 -33.52 -2.31 10.85
CA PHE A 188 -33.37 -1.64 12.15
C PHE A 188 -31.95 -1.78 12.72
N LEU A 189 -30.94 -1.52 11.88
CA LEU A 189 -29.59 -1.33 12.39
C LEU A 189 -29.55 -0.01 13.18
N LYS A 190 -28.62 0.12 14.13
CA LYS A 190 -28.48 1.32 14.95
C LYS A 190 -28.40 2.57 14.04
N PRO A 191 -29.21 3.61 14.28
CA PRO A 191 -29.15 4.84 13.49
C PRO A 191 -27.80 5.53 13.60
N LEU A 192 -27.33 6.12 12.50
CA LEU A 192 -26.18 7.02 12.49
C LEU A 192 -26.69 8.45 12.74
N THR A 193 -26.36 9.04 13.89
CA THR A 193 -26.76 10.40 14.27
C THR A 193 -25.57 11.20 14.76
N GLY A 194 -25.67 12.52 14.78
CA GLY A 194 -24.64 13.39 15.37
C GLY A 194 -23.40 13.61 14.49
N ILE A 195 -23.50 13.37 13.18
CA ILE A 195 -22.41 13.66 12.26
C ILE A 195 -22.17 15.17 12.12
N LYS A 196 -20.93 15.55 11.78
CA LYS A 196 -20.57 16.95 11.55
C LYS A 196 -21.37 17.52 10.37
N LYS A 197 -22.05 18.64 10.59
CA LYS A 197 -22.71 19.40 9.51
C LYS A 197 -21.68 20.15 8.67
N ILE A 198 -21.93 20.24 7.36
CA ILE A 198 -21.17 21.08 6.45
C ILE A 198 -22.11 21.99 5.65
N PRO A 199 -21.66 23.17 5.19
CA PRO A 199 -22.50 24.08 4.42
C PRO A 199 -23.09 23.47 3.15
N GLU A 200 -22.37 22.55 2.51
CA GLU A 200 -22.71 21.98 1.21
C GLU A 200 -23.78 20.87 1.28
N SER A 201 -24.16 20.38 2.47
CA SER A 201 -25.02 19.21 2.60
C SER A 201 -26.05 19.35 3.72
N SER A 202 -27.30 18.99 3.42
CA SER A 202 -28.38 18.86 4.41
C SER A 202 -28.35 17.52 5.15
N PHE A 203 -27.45 16.61 4.76
CA PHE A 203 -27.32 15.29 5.37
C PHE A 203 -26.83 15.39 6.82
N THR A 204 -27.58 14.77 7.73
CA THR A 204 -27.32 14.83 9.18
C THR A 204 -27.29 13.47 9.88
N GLY A 205 -27.45 12.38 9.11
CA GLY A 205 -27.44 11.02 9.63
C GLY A 205 -28.22 10.04 8.76
N ARG A 206 -28.26 8.79 9.20
CA ARG A 206 -29.03 7.69 8.57
C ARG A 206 -29.92 7.05 9.62
N THR A 207 -31.19 6.82 9.27
CA THR A 207 -32.11 6.08 10.16
C THR A 207 -31.73 4.60 10.25
N ASN A 208 -31.09 4.06 9.21
CA ASN A 208 -30.70 2.65 9.11
C ASN A 208 -31.88 1.67 9.29
N THR A 209 -33.10 2.10 8.93
CA THR A 209 -34.33 1.28 8.97
C THR A 209 -34.20 0.03 8.10
N VAL A 210 -33.64 0.17 6.91
CA VAL A 210 -33.23 -0.92 6.03
C VAL A 210 -31.84 -0.61 5.48
N VAL A 211 -30.92 -1.55 5.67
CA VAL A 211 -29.54 -1.48 5.18
C VAL A 211 -29.32 -2.71 4.31
N GLY A 212 -28.86 -2.53 3.09
CA GLY A 212 -28.43 -3.62 2.23
C GLY A 212 -26.95 -3.48 1.94
N ILE A 213 -26.23 -4.59 1.97
CA ILE A 213 -24.81 -4.63 1.64
C ILE A 213 -24.53 -5.83 0.75
N ASP A 214 -23.72 -5.61 -0.28
CA ASP A 214 -23.08 -6.67 -1.06
C ASP A 214 -21.62 -6.79 -0.63
N VAL A 215 -21.28 -7.92 0.00
CA VAL A 215 -19.92 -8.17 0.50
C VAL A 215 -19.16 -9.09 -0.46
N THR A 216 -17.94 -8.68 -0.80
CA THR A 216 -16.90 -9.56 -1.33
C THR A 216 -15.85 -9.80 -0.27
N CYS A 217 -15.61 -11.07 0.06
CA CYS A 217 -14.61 -11.51 1.03
C CYS A 217 -13.55 -12.34 0.33
N GLU A 218 -12.29 -11.97 0.54
CA GLU A 218 -11.11 -12.66 0.03
C GLU A 218 -10.15 -12.91 1.19
N ILE A 219 -9.69 -14.15 1.35
CA ILE A 219 -8.77 -14.54 2.42
C ILE A 219 -7.51 -15.15 1.83
N GLY A 220 -6.38 -15.00 2.53
CA GLY A 220 -5.09 -15.51 2.11
C GLY A 220 -4.20 -15.88 3.29
N GLY A 221 -3.19 -16.69 3.01
CA GLY A 221 -2.22 -17.16 4.00
C GLY A 221 -1.48 -18.40 3.52
N ASP A 222 -0.24 -18.59 3.97
CA ASP A 222 0.64 -19.63 3.45
C ASP A 222 0.10 -21.04 3.71
N ALA A 223 -0.68 -21.19 4.78
CA ALA A 223 -1.35 -22.44 5.18
C ALA A 223 -2.36 -22.95 4.14
N PHE A 224 -2.81 -22.12 3.19
CA PHE A 224 -3.73 -22.55 2.12
C PHE A 224 -3.02 -23.23 0.96
N LEU A 225 -1.68 -23.20 0.87
CA LEU A 225 -0.97 -23.75 -0.30
C LEU A 225 -1.33 -25.21 -0.63
N PRO A 226 -1.40 -26.14 0.35
CA PRO A 226 -1.77 -27.53 0.08
C PRO A 226 -3.12 -27.71 -0.62
N SER A 227 -4.07 -26.77 -0.48
CA SER A 227 -5.35 -26.86 -1.19
C SER A 227 -5.20 -26.67 -2.69
N PHE A 228 -4.20 -25.90 -3.12
CA PHE A 228 -3.92 -25.64 -4.53
C PHE A 228 -2.99 -26.70 -5.13
N THR A 229 -1.97 -27.15 -4.38
CA THR A 229 -0.96 -28.09 -4.87
C THR A 229 -1.43 -29.54 -4.80
N ASP A 230 -2.09 -29.91 -3.70
CA ASP A 230 -2.38 -31.30 -3.36
C ASP A 230 -3.89 -31.60 -3.28
N GLY A 231 -4.73 -30.57 -3.40
CA GLY A 231 -6.18 -30.69 -3.23
C GLY A 231 -6.59 -30.96 -1.78
N ASP A 232 -5.70 -30.68 -0.83
CA ASP A 232 -5.97 -30.86 0.60
C ASP A 232 -6.88 -29.74 1.13
N ASN A 233 -8.12 -30.10 1.44
CA ASN A 233 -9.14 -29.18 1.95
C ASN A 233 -9.18 -29.10 3.48
N THR A 234 -8.25 -29.72 4.21
CA THR A 234 -8.27 -29.78 5.69
C THR A 234 -8.31 -28.39 6.34
N LEU A 235 -7.62 -27.42 5.76
CA LEU A 235 -7.59 -26.03 6.25
C LEU A 235 -8.51 -25.08 5.47
N ILE A 236 -9.32 -25.60 4.53
CA ILE A 236 -10.20 -24.76 3.74
C ILE A 236 -11.48 -24.45 4.52
N VAL A 237 -11.67 -23.18 4.85
CA VAL A 237 -12.98 -22.64 5.20
C VAL A 237 -13.83 -22.66 3.93
N ALA A 238 -14.89 -23.46 3.89
CA ALA A 238 -15.79 -23.49 2.73
C ALA A 238 -16.35 -22.09 2.44
N THR A 239 -16.42 -21.69 1.17
CA THR A 239 -16.88 -20.33 0.80
C THR A 239 -18.35 -20.10 1.17
N ASP A 240 -19.16 -21.16 1.28
CA ASP A 240 -20.52 -21.08 1.85
C ASP A 240 -20.50 -20.77 3.36
N SER A 241 -19.54 -21.33 4.11
CA SER A 241 -19.34 -20.99 5.53
C SER A 241 -18.95 -19.52 5.68
N MET A 242 -18.14 -18.96 4.78
CA MET A 242 -17.83 -17.52 4.78
C MET A 242 -19.08 -16.66 4.58
N LYS A 243 -19.93 -17.02 3.61
CA LYS A 243 -21.24 -16.37 3.37
C LYS A 243 -22.10 -16.39 4.64
N ASN A 244 -22.24 -17.56 5.26
CA ASN A 244 -23.01 -17.73 6.50
C ASN A 244 -22.40 -16.91 7.65
N PHE A 245 -21.06 -16.86 7.75
CA PHE A 245 -20.34 -16.10 8.76
C PHE A 245 -20.66 -14.60 8.64
N ILE A 246 -20.52 -14.02 7.44
CA ILE A 246 -20.79 -12.60 7.16
C ILE A 246 -22.25 -12.26 7.51
N GLN A 247 -23.21 -13.05 7.01
CA GLN A 247 -24.64 -12.80 7.23
C GLN A 247 -25.02 -12.86 8.72
N ARG A 248 -24.49 -13.82 9.47
CA ARG A 248 -24.74 -13.93 10.92
C ARG A 248 -24.10 -12.79 11.70
N HIS A 249 -22.89 -12.36 11.33
CA HIS A 249 -22.24 -11.24 11.98
C HIS A 249 -22.92 -9.91 11.68
N LEU A 250 -23.60 -9.75 10.54
CA LEU A 250 -24.43 -8.56 10.30
C LEU A 250 -25.63 -8.50 11.26
N ALA A 251 -26.16 -9.65 11.70
CA ALA A 251 -27.20 -9.70 12.73
C ALA A 251 -26.66 -9.31 14.13
N SER A 252 -25.42 -9.71 14.46
CA SER A 252 -24.77 -9.40 15.74
C SER A 252 -24.10 -8.03 15.78
N TYR A 253 -23.96 -7.33 14.65
CA TYR A 253 -23.30 -6.03 14.59
C TYR A 253 -24.17 -4.94 15.24
N GLU A 254 -23.54 -4.17 16.14
CA GLU A 254 -24.20 -3.11 16.95
C GLU A 254 -23.78 -1.68 16.55
N GLY A 255 -22.87 -1.54 15.58
CA GLY A 255 -22.45 -0.24 15.07
C GLY A 255 -23.40 0.33 14.03
N THR A 256 -22.95 1.37 13.34
CA THR A 256 -23.81 2.23 12.50
C THR A 256 -23.34 2.35 11.04
N THR A 257 -22.14 1.87 10.71
CA THR A 257 -21.51 2.06 9.39
C THR A 257 -21.05 0.75 8.76
N THR A 258 -20.96 0.75 7.43
CA THR A 258 -20.43 -0.38 6.67
C THR A 258 -18.96 -0.60 6.99
N GLU A 259 -18.17 0.46 7.10
CA GLU A 259 -16.75 0.41 7.48
C GLU A 259 -16.54 -0.29 8.83
N GLY A 260 -17.34 0.08 9.84
CA GLY A 260 -17.29 -0.55 11.15
C GLY A 260 -17.73 -2.02 11.10
N PHE A 261 -18.68 -2.36 10.23
CA PHE A 261 -19.10 -3.75 10.00
C PHE A 261 -17.97 -4.57 9.34
N LEU A 262 -17.30 -4.05 8.32
CA LEU A 262 -16.18 -4.75 7.68
C LEU A 262 -15.02 -4.95 8.66
N HIS A 263 -14.70 -3.93 9.46
CA HIS A 263 -13.70 -4.04 10.52
C HIS A 263 -14.06 -5.12 11.54
N TYR A 264 -15.32 -5.12 12.02
CA TYR A 264 -15.83 -6.15 12.92
C TYR A 264 -15.68 -7.55 12.32
N VAL A 265 -16.16 -7.76 11.09
CA VAL A 265 -16.09 -9.07 10.42
C VAL A 265 -14.65 -9.52 10.18
N ALA A 266 -13.75 -8.62 9.77
CA ALA A 266 -12.34 -8.94 9.56
C ALA A 266 -11.67 -9.47 10.84
N HIS A 267 -11.87 -8.77 11.96
CA HIS A 267 -11.37 -9.23 13.26
C HIS A 267 -11.95 -10.59 13.64
N ARG A 268 -13.27 -10.77 13.51
CA ARG A 268 -13.93 -12.04 13.85
C ARG A 268 -13.43 -13.21 13.00
N PHE A 269 -13.19 -13.00 11.70
CA PHE A 269 -12.61 -14.03 10.84
C PHE A 269 -11.21 -14.42 11.30
N LEU A 270 -10.32 -13.43 11.45
CA LEU A 270 -8.95 -13.70 11.86
C LEU A 270 -8.90 -14.35 13.24
N ASP A 271 -9.70 -13.89 14.21
CA ASP A 271 -9.76 -14.48 15.56
C ASP A 271 -10.28 -15.92 15.56
N THR A 272 -11.20 -16.26 14.65
CA THR A 272 -11.80 -17.60 14.56
C THR A 272 -10.89 -18.58 13.82
N TYR A 273 -10.20 -18.12 12.77
CA TYR A 273 -9.40 -18.94 11.88
C TYR A 273 -7.91 -18.57 11.98
N SER A 274 -7.21 -19.18 12.93
CA SER A 274 -5.81 -18.86 13.26
C SER A 274 -4.80 -19.12 12.14
N HIS A 275 -5.13 -19.95 11.16
CA HIS A 275 -4.28 -20.25 9.99
C HIS A 275 -4.43 -19.24 8.85
N MET A 276 -5.32 -18.24 8.99
CA MET A 276 -5.51 -17.16 8.03
C MET A 276 -4.58 -15.98 8.37
N ASP A 277 -3.81 -15.55 7.37
CA ASP A 277 -2.86 -14.44 7.53
C ASP A 277 -3.45 -13.11 7.08
N THR A 278 -4.29 -13.12 6.04
CA THR A 278 -4.85 -11.91 5.43
C THR A 278 -6.32 -12.06 5.14
N ILE A 279 -7.05 -10.95 5.26
CA ILE A 279 -8.43 -10.83 4.81
C ILE A 279 -8.63 -9.47 4.13
N THR A 280 -9.28 -9.49 2.98
CA THR A 280 -9.76 -8.30 2.27
C THR A 280 -11.27 -8.38 2.17
N LEU A 281 -11.96 -7.35 2.66
CA LEU A 281 -13.40 -7.19 2.57
C LEU A 281 -13.72 -5.95 1.75
N THR A 282 -14.61 -6.12 0.78
CA THR A 282 -15.29 -5.01 0.10
C THR A 282 -16.76 -5.07 0.47
N GLY A 283 -17.32 -3.95 0.89
CA GLY A 283 -18.76 -3.79 1.13
C GLY A 283 -19.30 -2.70 0.23
N GLU A 284 -20.18 -3.05 -0.70
CA GLU A 284 -20.95 -2.09 -1.51
C GLU A 284 -22.34 -1.92 -0.91
N ASP A 285 -22.74 -0.67 -0.69
CA ASP A 285 -24.07 -0.34 -0.23
C ASP A 285 -25.12 -0.66 -1.31
N ILE A 286 -26.28 -1.15 -0.87
CA ILE A 286 -27.47 -1.31 -1.69
C ILE A 286 -28.43 -0.20 -1.24
N PRO A 287 -28.36 0.98 -1.86
CA PRO A 287 -29.01 2.17 -1.32
C PRO A 287 -30.53 2.06 -1.36
N PHE A 288 -31.16 2.48 -0.26
CA PHE A 288 -32.61 2.58 -0.13
C PHE A 288 -33.02 4.02 0.19
N GLU A 289 -33.90 4.57 -0.64
CA GLU A 289 -34.43 5.92 -0.47
C GLU A 289 -35.87 5.83 0.07
N ALA A 290 -36.16 6.53 1.16
CA ALA A 290 -37.50 6.58 1.72
C ALA A 290 -38.47 7.28 0.74
N MET A 291 -39.63 6.67 0.51
CA MET A 291 -40.64 7.19 -0.42
C MET A 291 -41.61 8.15 0.27
N PRO A 292 -42.26 9.09 -0.46
CA PRO A 292 -43.33 9.90 0.11
C PRO A 292 -44.48 9.02 0.62
N ALA A 293 -45.11 9.43 1.72
CA ALA A 293 -46.33 8.83 2.27
C ALA A 293 -47.35 9.93 2.53
N TYR A 294 -48.63 9.63 2.30
CA TYR A 294 -49.74 10.55 2.60
C TYR A 294 -50.60 9.91 3.69
N GLU A 295 -50.47 10.42 4.91
CA GLU A 295 -51.11 9.91 6.13
C GLU A 295 -51.68 11.11 6.90
N ASP A 296 -52.87 10.97 7.50
CA ASP A 296 -53.55 12.03 8.26
C ASP A 296 -53.66 13.39 7.53
N GLU A 297 -53.91 13.35 6.21
CA GLU A 297 -54.00 14.53 5.33
C GLU A 297 -52.69 15.33 5.18
N GLU A 298 -51.55 14.78 5.60
CA GLU A 298 -50.23 15.39 5.46
C GLU A 298 -49.30 14.55 4.56
N LEU A 299 -48.54 15.24 3.70
CA LEU A 299 -47.48 14.61 2.91
C LEU A 299 -46.19 14.53 3.75
N GLY A 300 -45.76 13.31 4.06
CA GLY A 300 -44.55 13.01 4.81
C GLY A 300 -43.60 12.04 4.10
N ILE A 301 -42.62 11.54 4.85
CA ILE A 301 -41.64 10.53 4.40
C ILE A 301 -41.98 9.19 5.05
N SER A 302 -42.21 8.17 4.23
CA SER A 302 -42.53 6.82 4.67
C SER A 302 -41.39 6.24 5.51
N GLN A 303 -41.75 5.63 6.65
CA GLN A 303 -40.84 4.81 7.45
C GLN A 303 -40.88 3.33 7.07
N LEU A 304 -41.70 2.95 6.08
CA LEU A 304 -41.99 1.57 5.71
C LEU A 304 -41.64 1.25 4.26
N VAL A 305 -41.86 2.20 3.35
CA VAL A 305 -41.70 1.99 1.90
C VAL A 305 -40.43 2.68 1.42
N PHE A 306 -39.51 1.89 0.88
CA PHE A 306 -38.23 2.34 0.37
C PHE A 306 -38.05 1.93 -1.10
N ARG A 307 -37.51 2.84 -1.92
CA ARG A 307 -37.06 2.52 -3.27
C ARG A 307 -35.62 2.06 -3.22
N ARG A 308 -35.34 0.87 -3.76
CA ARG A 308 -33.96 0.46 -4.06
C ARG A 308 -33.41 1.35 -5.17
N SER A 309 -32.43 2.18 -4.83
CA SER A 309 -31.75 3.04 -5.79
C SER A 309 -30.72 2.26 -6.61
N ARG A 310 -30.48 2.74 -7.83
CA ARG A 310 -29.46 2.21 -8.77
C ARG A 310 -28.51 3.31 -9.23
N ASN A 311 -28.56 4.45 -8.55
CA ASN A 311 -27.69 5.58 -8.83
C ASN A 311 -26.34 5.34 -8.12
N GLU A 312 -25.74 6.42 -7.64
CA GLU A 312 -24.53 6.35 -6.84
C GLU A 312 -24.73 5.54 -5.55
N ARG A 313 -23.67 4.83 -5.15
CA ARG A 313 -23.67 4.00 -3.95
C ARG A 313 -22.34 4.08 -3.21
N ALA A 314 -22.41 4.00 -1.89
CA ALA A 314 -21.22 3.94 -1.05
C ALA A 314 -20.53 2.58 -1.22
N ARG A 315 -19.21 2.58 -1.11
CA ARG A 315 -18.37 1.39 -1.09
C ARG A 315 -17.28 1.56 -0.04
N SER A 316 -16.96 0.50 0.67
CA SER A 316 -15.87 0.49 1.65
C SER A 316 -14.98 -0.70 1.39
N VAL A 317 -13.67 -0.50 1.49
CA VAL A 317 -12.68 -1.58 1.36
C VAL A 317 -11.79 -1.58 2.60
N LEU A 318 -11.55 -2.78 3.14
CA LEU A 318 -10.68 -3.00 4.27
C LEU A 318 -9.81 -4.23 4.01
N LYS A 319 -8.51 -4.10 4.23
CA LYS A 319 -7.55 -5.20 4.22
C LYS A 319 -6.85 -5.27 5.57
N ALA A 320 -6.90 -6.43 6.19
CA ALA A 320 -6.24 -6.73 7.44
C ALA A 320 -5.20 -7.84 7.24
N GLU A 321 -4.13 -7.76 8.02
CA GLU A 321 -3.09 -8.78 8.07
C GLU A 321 -2.77 -9.14 9.53
N ARG A 322 -2.58 -10.42 9.78
CA ARG A 322 -2.12 -10.98 11.04
C ARG A 322 -0.59 -11.08 11.02
N THR A 323 0.06 -10.64 12.09
CA THR A 323 1.48 -10.89 12.34
C THR A 323 1.63 -11.35 13.79
N GLY A 324 1.81 -12.66 13.98
CA GLY A 324 1.70 -13.29 15.29
C GLY A 324 0.28 -13.11 15.86
N ASP A 325 0.19 -12.61 17.10
CA ASP A 325 -1.10 -12.36 17.76
C ASP A 325 -1.71 -11.00 17.41
N THR A 326 -1.01 -10.17 16.63
CA THR A 326 -1.46 -8.80 16.30
C THR A 326 -2.14 -8.77 14.94
N ILE A 327 -3.33 -8.15 14.87
CA ILE A 327 -4.03 -7.84 13.63
C ILE A 327 -3.80 -6.36 13.30
N THR A 328 -3.32 -6.08 12.09
CA THR A 328 -3.06 -4.72 11.60
C THR A 328 -3.88 -4.44 10.34
N MET A 329 -4.55 -3.28 10.30
CA MET A 329 -5.18 -2.78 9.08
C MET A 329 -4.11 -2.28 8.12
N LYS A 330 -3.99 -2.90 6.95
CA LYS A 330 -3.03 -2.54 5.90
C LYS A 330 -3.60 -1.58 4.87
N GLU A 331 -4.90 -1.67 4.63
CA GLU A 331 -5.59 -0.79 3.71
C GLU A 331 -7.00 -0.52 4.21
N GLN A 332 -7.41 0.73 4.17
CA GLN A 332 -8.79 1.12 4.42
C GLN A 332 -9.09 2.38 3.62
N TYR A 333 -10.20 2.35 2.88
CA TYR A 333 -10.77 3.54 2.27
C TYR A 333 -12.27 3.39 2.12
N SER A 334 -12.95 4.53 2.14
CA SER A 334 -14.37 4.65 1.80
C SER A 334 -14.47 5.32 0.44
N GLU A 335 -15.56 5.07 -0.27
CA GLU A 335 -15.76 5.52 -1.64
C GLU A 335 -17.25 5.78 -1.89
N ILE A 336 -17.55 6.76 -2.74
CA ILE A 336 -18.82 6.82 -3.45
C ILE A 336 -18.57 6.51 -4.91
N THR A 337 -19.37 5.61 -5.46
CA THR A 337 -19.23 5.08 -6.82
C THR A 337 -20.42 5.44 -7.69
N ASP A 338 -20.23 5.48 -9.00
CA ASP A 338 -21.26 5.71 -10.01
C ASP A 338 -22.01 7.05 -9.85
N LEU A 339 -21.33 8.11 -9.36
CA LEU A 339 -21.92 9.45 -9.32
C LEU A 339 -21.89 10.08 -10.71
N GLN A 340 -23.06 10.28 -11.30
CA GLN A 340 -23.21 10.82 -12.66
C GLN A 340 -23.81 12.23 -12.61
N LEU A 341 -23.07 13.23 -13.05
CA LEU A 341 -23.47 14.63 -12.98
C LEU A 341 -23.31 15.32 -14.33
N VAL A 342 -24.38 15.95 -14.81
CA VAL A 342 -24.37 16.83 -15.98
C VAL A 342 -24.53 18.28 -15.56
N LYS A 343 -23.63 19.15 -16.04
CA LYS A 343 -23.75 20.61 -15.90
C LYS A 343 -23.98 21.23 -17.26
N VAL A 344 -25.15 21.81 -17.46
CA VAL A 344 -25.67 22.22 -18.79
C VAL A 344 -24.95 23.40 -19.45
N SER A 345 -24.17 24.18 -18.71
CA SER A 345 -23.40 25.33 -19.21
C SER A 345 -22.30 25.76 -18.24
N GLY A 346 -21.44 26.68 -18.66
CA GLY A 346 -20.35 27.21 -17.83
C GLY A 346 -19.16 26.25 -17.72
N ASN A 347 -18.93 25.47 -18.78
CA ASN A 347 -17.78 24.57 -18.89
C ASN A 347 -17.09 24.83 -20.23
N SER A 348 -15.81 25.15 -20.19
CA SER A 348 -14.98 25.32 -21.39
C SER A 348 -13.96 24.19 -21.48
N PHE A 349 -13.46 23.94 -22.70
CA PHE A 349 -12.30 23.10 -22.95
C PHE A 349 -11.55 23.64 -24.16
N VAL A 350 -10.55 24.47 -23.88
CA VAL A 350 -9.78 25.25 -24.85
C VAL A 350 -8.29 25.20 -24.46
N GLY A 351 -7.39 25.50 -25.40
CA GLY A 351 -5.95 25.59 -25.13
C GLY A 351 -5.23 24.24 -25.00
N PHE A 352 -5.84 23.14 -25.49
CA PHE A 352 -5.16 21.84 -25.59
C PHE A 352 -4.18 21.81 -26.78
N ILE A 353 -3.22 20.89 -26.73
CA ILE A 353 -2.22 20.69 -27.81
C ILE A 353 -2.95 20.41 -29.12
N ARG A 354 -2.49 21.07 -30.20
CA ARG A 354 -3.01 20.86 -31.56
C ARG A 354 -1.90 20.35 -32.45
N ASP A 355 -2.11 19.18 -33.03
CA ASP A 355 -1.20 18.48 -33.93
C ASP A 355 -2.00 17.72 -35.01
N GLU A 356 -1.33 16.88 -35.79
CA GLU A 356 -1.94 16.09 -36.87
C GLU A 356 -3.01 15.08 -36.40
N TYR A 357 -3.12 14.80 -35.11
CA TYR A 357 -4.11 13.89 -34.53
C TYR A 357 -5.35 14.61 -33.99
N THR A 358 -5.35 15.96 -33.99
CA THR A 358 -6.36 16.76 -33.31
C THR A 358 -7.60 17.01 -34.20
N THR A 359 -8.70 16.31 -33.90
CA THR A 359 -10.01 16.52 -34.56
C THR A 359 -11.01 17.30 -33.70
N LEU A 360 -10.76 17.39 -32.39
CA LEU A 360 -11.66 18.06 -31.45
C LEU A 360 -11.65 19.59 -31.65
N PRO A 361 -12.81 20.23 -31.85
CA PRO A 361 -12.89 21.69 -31.82
C PRO A 361 -12.72 22.20 -30.38
N GLU A 362 -12.23 23.43 -30.26
CA GLU A 362 -12.31 24.13 -28.98
C GLU A 362 -13.77 24.46 -28.68
N ASP A 363 -14.18 24.27 -27.43
CA ASP A 363 -15.54 24.54 -27.00
C ASP A 363 -15.52 25.43 -25.77
N GLY A 364 -16.00 26.67 -25.91
CA GLY A 364 -16.08 27.62 -24.81
C GLY A 364 -17.24 27.35 -23.85
N ASN A 365 -18.23 26.52 -24.23
CA ASN A 365 -19.42 26.29 -23.43
C ASN A 365 -20.18 25.01 -23.83
N ARG A 366 -19.87 23.90 -23.15
CA ARG A 366 -20.50 22.58 -23.36
C ARG A 366 -21.23 22.04 -22.13
N PRO A 367 -22.25 21.17 -22.31
CA PRO A 367 -22.82 20.42 -21.19
C PRO A 367 -21.84 19.34 -20.73
N LEU A 368 -21.03 19.64 -19.72
CA LEU A 368 -20.06 18.69 -19.21
C LEU A 368 -20.79 17.57 -18.46
N PHE A 369 -20.64 16.32 -18.91
CA PHE A 369 -21.24 15.15 -18.28
C PHE A 369 -20.14 14.23 -17.76
N VAL A 370 -20.05 14.11 -16.43
CA VAL A 370 -18.98 13.37 -15.75
C VAL A 370 -19.53 12.22 -14.93
N TYR A 371 -18.83 11.09 -14.98
CA TYR A 371 -19.01 10.02 -14.00
C TYR A 371 -17.84 10.09 -13.02
N LEU A 372 -18.12 10.00 -11.73
CA LEU A 372 -17.15 10.17 -10.65
C LEU A 372 -17.24 8.99 -9.68
N ASN A 373 -16.10 8.34 -9.44
CA ASN A 373 -15.84 7.59 -8.23
C ASN A 373 -14.89 8.41 -7.36
N ILE A 374 -15.28 8.66 -6.11
CA ILE A 374 -14.55 9.51 -5.18
C ILE A 374 -14.25 8.68 -3.94
N SER A 375 -12.98 8.39 -3.70
CA SER A 375 -12.51 7.60 -2.56
C SER A 375 -11.73 8.49 -1.58
N TRP A 376 -11.82 8.22 -0.28
CA TRP A 376 -11.09 8.96 0.75
C TRP A 376 -10.48 8.04 1.80
N ARG A 377 -9.37 8.51 2.38
CA ARG A 377 -8.67 7.83 3.46
C ARG A 377 -8.60 8.71 4.70
N TYR A 378 -8.89 8.12 5.85
CA TYR A 378 -8.71 8.77 7.14
C TYR A 378 -7.24 8.75 7.56
N GLU A 379 -6.85 9.69 8.42
CA GLU A 379 -5.58 9.62 9.16
C GLU A 379 -5.66 8.56 10.26
N HIS A 380 -6.81 8.53 10.94
CA HIS A 380 -7.14 7.57 11.98
C HIS A 380 -8.25 6.65 11.45
N ALA A 381 -7.89 5.40 11.16
CA ALA A 381 -8.77 4.38 10.59
C ALA A 381 -10.10 4.24 11.35
N GLU A 382 -10.04 4.38 12.67
CA GLU A 382 -11.16 4.28 13.61
C GLU A 382 -12.26 5.33 13.40
N ASP A 383 -11.94 6.49 12.82
CA ASP A 383 -12.92 7.54 12.53
C ASP A 383 -13.99 7.07 11.53
N ALA A 384 -13.64 6.12 10.65
CA ALA A 384 -14.58 5.56 9.68
C ALA A 384 -15.65 4.67 10.33
N TYR A 385 -15.42 4.17 11.55
CA TYR A 385 -16.36 3.29 12.25
C TYR A 385 -17.47 4.09 12.95
N ALA A 386 -17.37 5.42 12.95
CA ALA A 386 -18.32 6.35 13.56
C ALA A 386 -18.61 6.07 15.05
N ALA A 387 -17.60 5.61 15.80
CA ALA A 387 -17.68 5.55 17.26
C ALA A 387 -17.86 6.96 17.86
N ASP A 388 -17.15 7.94 17.29
CA ASP A 388 -17.48 9.37 17.36
C ASP A 388 -18.05 9.82 15.99
N PRO A 389 -19.39 9.93 15.85
CA PRO A 389 -20.01 10.31 14.58
C PRO A 389 -19.57 11.68 14.06
N ALA A 390 -19.12 12.60 14.92
CA ALA A 390 -18.67 13.92 14.48
C ALA A 390 -17.38 13.87 13.63
N ARG A 391 -16.64 12.76 13.72
CA ARG A 391 -15.42 12.51 12.94
C ARG A 391 -15.68 11.67 11.70
N TYR A 392 -16.85 11.07 11.58
CA TYR A 392 -17.23 10.29 10.41
C TYR A 392 -17.53 11.20 9.21
N VAL A 393 -17.06 10.78 8.03
CA VAL A 393 -17.32 11.42 6.74
C VAL A 393 -18.28 10.54 5.94
N ALA A 394 -19.49 11.05 5.73
CA ALA A 394 -20.52 10.33 5.01
C ALA A 394 -20.42 10.51 3.49
N ALA A 395 -20.64 9.43 2.73
CA ALA A 395 -20.64 9.45 1.26
C ALA A 395 -21.64 10.48 0.69
N GLU A 396 -22.78 10.66 1.35
CA GLU A 396 -23.80 11.64 0.99
C GLU A 396 -23.28 13.07 1.07
N GLN A 397 -22.45 13.39 2.08
CA GLN A 397 -21.82 14.71 2.19
C GLN A 397 -20.78 14.92 1.09
N ILE A 398 -20.04 13.87 0.73
CA ILE A 398 -19.07 13.91 -0.38
C ILE A 398 -19.78 14.14 -1.72
N ARG A 399 -20.90 13.46 -1.94
CA ARG A 399 -21.78 13.60 -3.12
C ARG A 399 -22.33 15.02 -3.28
N ASP A 400 -22.87 15.57 -2.20
CA ASP A 400 -23.43 16.92 -2.19
C ASP A 400 -22.34 17.98 -2.35
N LEU A 401 -21.16 17.76 -1.75
CA LEU A 401 -20.00 18.64 -1.92
C LEU A 401 -19.48 18.61 -3.37
N ALA A 402 -19.43 17.44 -4.02
CA ALA A 402 -19.05 17.33 -5.41
C ALA A 402 -20.02 18.11 -6.34
N SER A 403 -21.34 18.00 -6.09
CA SER A 403 -22.34 18.70 -6.90
C SER A 403 -22.33 20.22 -6.68
N THR A 404 -22.15 20.69 -5.44
CA THR A 404 -22.03 22.13 -5.12
C THR A 404 -20.79 22.75 -5.74
N VAL A 405 -19.61 22.12 -5.61
CA VAL A 405 -18.39 22.61 -6.27
C VAL A 405 -18.54 22.60 -7.79
N PHE A 406 -19.14 21.55 -8.36
CA PHE A 406 -19.36 21.51 -9.80
C PHE A 406 -20.31 22.63 -10.25
N HIS A 407 -21.33 22.94 -9.46
CA HIS A 407 -22.23 24.07 -9.71
C HIS A 407 -21.49 25.43 -9.67
N GLU A 408 -20.71 25.68 -8.62
CA GLU A 408 -19.99 26.95 -8.38
C GLU A 408 -18.93 27.26 -9.45
N LEU A 409 -18.21 26.23 -9.92
CA LEU A 409 -17.00 26.43 -10.72
C LEU A 409 -17.31 26.57 -12.22
N GLU A 410 -16.85 27.65 -12.85
CA GLU A 410 -16.67 27.68 -14.30
C GLU A 410 -15.46 26.83 -14.67
N THR A 411 -15.71 25.56 -15.02
CA THR A 411 -14.62 24.58 -15.10
C THR A 411 -13.97 24.56 -16.50
N PRO A 412 -12.64 24.70 -16.58
CA PRO A 412 -11.90 24.59 -17.85
C PRO A 412 -11.58 23.14 -18.23
N SER A 413 -11.78 22.17 -17.32
CA SER A 413 -11.53 20.74 -17.56
C SER A 413 -11.96 19.88 -16.37
N ILE A 414 -12.18 18.58 -16.61
CA ILE A 414 -12.47 17.61 -15.54
C ILE A 414 -11.31 17.55 -14.53
N GLN A 415 -10.06 17.63 -15.00
CA GLN A 415 -8.86 17.66 -14.16
C GLN A 415 -8.93 18.80 -13.13
N ASN A 416 -9.30 20.00 -13.58
CA ASN A 416 -9.46 21.14 -12.68
C ASN A 416 -10.65 20.96 -11.73
N LEU A 417 -11.78 20.44 -12.23
CA LEU A 417 -12.95 20.16 -11.41
C LEU A 417 -12.63 19.21 -10.24
N ILE A 418 -12.05 18.04 -10.51
CA ILE A 418 -11.78 17.04 -9.47
C ILE A 418 -10.72 17.51 -8.47
N TYR A 419 -9.76 18.34 -8.91
CA TYR A 419 -8.81 19.00 -8.01
C TYR A 419 -9.51 19.90 -6.99
N HIS A 420 -10.42 20.76 -7.44
CA HIS A 420 -11.18 21.65 -6.56
C HIS A 420 -12.16 20.90 -5.65
N ILE A 421 -12.82 19.85 -6.15
CA ILE A 421 -13.66 18.97 -5.32
C ILE A 421 -12.81 18.36 -4.19
N GLY A 422 -11.67 17.74 -4.52
CA GLY A 422 -10.82 17.11 -3.51
C GLY A 422 -10.26 18.09 -2.49
N CYS A 423 -9.83 19.29 -2.92
CA CYS A 423 -9.39 20.34 -2.00
C CYS A 423 -10.52 20.78 -1.06
N ARG A 424 -11.75 20.96 -1.57
CA ARG A 424 -12.92 21.32 -0.75
C ARG A 424 -13.27 20.24 0.25
N ILE A 425 -13.24 18.96 -0.14
CA ILE A 425 -13.44 17.82 0.77
C ILE A 425 -12.42 17.87 1.93
N LEU A 426 -11.13 17.98 1.62
CA LEU A 426 -10.07 18.00 2.64
C LEU A 426 -10.16 19.21 3.57
N MET A 427 -10.60 20.37 3.06
CA MET A 427 -10.85 21.56 3.89
C MET A 427 -12.05 21.39 4.84
N ARG A 428 -13.08 20.63 4.44
CA ARG A 428 -14.26 20.34 5.29
C ARG A 428 -13.96 19.24 6.31
N PHE A 429 -13.14 18.27 5.93
CA PHE A 429 -12.85 17.07 6.71
C PHE A 429 -11.35 16.94 6.96
N PRO A 430 -10.79 17.70 7.94
CA PRO A 430 -9.36 17.71 8.22
C PRO A 430 -8.82 16.36 8.67
N GLN A 431 -9.66 15.45 9.17
CA GLN A 431 -9.29 14.09 9.56
C GLN A 431 -8.96 13.17 8.36
N LEU A 432 -9.19 13.61 7.13
CA LEU A 432 -8.82 12.86 5.92
C LEU A 432 -7.39 13.17 5.48
N THR A 433 -6.64 12.15 5.05
CA THR A 433 -5.27 12.30 4.54
C THR A 433 -5.23 12.63 3.05
N ASN A 434 -6.12 12.04 2.27
CA ASN A 434 -6.23 12.23 0.83
C ASN A 434 -7.62 11.89 0.30
N VAL A 435 -7.90 12.39 -0.90
CA VAL A 435 -9.09 12.07 -1.69
C VAL A 435 -8.63 11.69 -3.09
N SER A 436 -9.05 10.52 -3.55
CA SER A 436 -8.74 9.98 -4.87
C SER A 436 -9.97 9.97 -5.77
N PHE A 437 -9.75 10.18 -7.05
CA PHE A 437 -10.78 10.25 -8.08
C PHE A 437 -10.49 9.25 -9.19
N GLN A 438 -11.54 8.59 -9.66
CA GLN A 438 -11.61 8.05 -11.01
C GLN A 438 -12.76 8.74 -11.71
N SER A 439 -12.48 9.46 -12.79
CA SER A 439 -13.49 10.19 -13.56
C SER A 439 -13.56 9.71 -15.00
N GLN A 440 -14.75 9.82 -15.59
CA GLN A 440 -15.00 9.57 -17.00
C GLN A 440 -15.76 10.75 -17.62
N ASN A 441 -15.43 11.09 -18.86
CA ASN A 441 -16.14 12.07 -19.66
C ASN A 441 -17.15 11.38 -20.58
N HIS A 442 -18.43 11.66 -20.37
CA HIS A 442 -19.56 11.18 -21.17
C HIS A 442 -20.33 12.33 -21.82
N THR A 443 -19.67 13.48 -22.06
CA THR A 443 -20.30 14.62 -22.72
C THR A 443 -20.87 14.23 -24.09
N TRP A 444 -22.12 14.61 -24.30
CA TRP A 444 -22.87 14.37 -25.53
C TRP A 444 -22.35 15.16 -26.73
N ASP A 445 -22.59 14.61 -27.92
CA ASP A 445 -22.35 15.30 -29.20
C ASP A 445 -23.51 16.26 -29.51
N THR A 446 -23.20 17.47 -29.97
CA THR A 446 -24.21 18.46 -30.38
C THR A 446 -24.81 18.09 -31.75
N VAL A 447 -26.14 18.09 -31.85
CA VAL A 447 -26.89 17.85 -33.10
C VAL A 447 -27.50 19.15 -33.64
N VAL A 448 -28.01 20.01 -32.76
CA VAL A 448 -28.56 21.32 -33.13
C VAL A 448 -27.97 22.38 -32.21
N GLU A 449 -27.17 23.28 -32.77
CA GLU A 449 -26.48 24.34 -32.03
C GLU A 449 -27.36 25.54 -31.69
N GLU A 450 -28.35 25.86 -32.53
CA GLU A 450 -29.25 27.00 -32.34
C GLU A 450 -30.71 26.63 -32.61
N ILE A 451 -31.60 26.99 -31.69
CA ILE A 451 -33.05 26.82 -31.82
C ILE A 451 -33.70 28.21 -31.75
N PRO A 452 -34.32 28.70 -32.84
CA PRO A 452 -34.92 30.03 -32.87
C PRO A 452 -35.86 30.30 -31.68
N GLY A 453 -35.62 31.41 -30.98
CA GLY A 453 -36.44 31.84 -29.85
C GLY A 453 -36.16 31.16 -28.51
N THR A 454 -35.15 30.29 -28.41
CA THR A 454 -34.77 29.64 -27.14
C THR A 454 -33.25 29.67 -26.89
N LYS A 455 -32.84 29.43 -25.64
CA LYS A 455 -31.43 29.15 -25.30
C LYS A 455 -31.07 27.65 -25.44
N GLY A 456 -32.01 26.84 -25.91
CA GLY A 456 -31.87 25.39 -25.96
C GLY A 456 -30.99 24.92 -27.11
N LYS A 457 -30.45 23.71 -26.94
CA LYS A 457 -29.67 22.95 -27.92
C LYS A 457 -30.14 21.50 -27.92
N VAL A 458 -29.88 20.76 -28.99
CA VAL A 458 -30.16 19.30 -29.06
C VAL A 458 -28.84 18.54 -29.08
N TYR A 459 -28.76 17.49 -28.26
CA TYR A 459 -27.58 16.63 -28.12
C TYR A 459 -27.94 15.16 -28.32
N THR A 460 -26.93 14.32 -28.53
CA THR A 460 -27.06 12.86 -28.65
C THR A 460 -25.88 12.14 -28.02
N GLU A 461 -26.03 10.85 -27.73
CA GLU A 461 -24.95 10.03 -27.17
C GLU A 461 -23.72 10.02 -28.10
N PRO A 462 -22.50 10.16 -27.55
CA PRO A 462 -21.30 10.11 -28.36
C PRO A 462 -21.00 8.67 -28.79
N ARG A 463 -19.90 8.51 -29.55
CA ARG A 463 -19.32 7.17 -29.79
C ARG A 463 -18.86 6.55 -28.46
N PRO A 464 -18.69 5.21 -28.39
CA PRO A 464 -18.27 4.52 -27.15
C PRO A 464 -16.98 5.01 -26.45
N PRO A 465 -15.96 5.57 -27.13
CA PRO A 465 -14.75 6.05 -26.44
C PRO A 465 -15.05 7.15 -25.42
N PHE A 466 -14.52 7.00 -24.20
CA PHE A 466 -14.61 8.01 -23.16
C PHE A 466 -13.20 8.42 -22.68
N GLY A 467 -13.03 9.71 -22.37
CA GLY A 467 -11.82 10.17 -21.68
C GLY A 467 -11.92 9.82 -20.19
N PHE A 468 -10.81 9.46 -19.55
CA PHE A 468 -10.77 9.20 -18.11
C PHE A 468 -9.60 9.88 -17.42
N GLN A 469 -9.73 10.12 -16.12
CA GLN A 469 -8.65 10.65 -15.28
C GLN A 469 -8.56 9.86 -13.97
N ARG A 470 -7.34 9.78 -13.42
CA ARG A 470 -7.07 9.30 -12.08
C ARG A 470 -6.22 10.34 -11.37
N PHE A 471 -6.68 10.81 -10.23
CA PHE A 471 -5.99 11.86 -9.51
C PHE A 471 -6.21 11.74 -8.01
N THR A 472 -5.18 12.01 -7.22
CA THR A 472 -5.27 12.05 -5.77
C THR A 472 -4.88 13.44 -5.28
N VAL A 473 -5.79 14.07 -4.54
CA VAL A 473 -5.53 15.33 -3.83
C VAL A 473 -5.08 14.98 -2.42
N THR A 474 -4.00 15.62 -1.96
CA THR A 474 -3.44 15.47 -0.62
C THR A 474 -3.71 16.70 0.25
N ARG A 475 -3.48 16.59 1.56
CA ARG A 475 -3.58 17.74 2.48
C ARG A 475 -2.71 18.92 2.04
N GLU A 476 -1.50 18.65 1.54
CA GLU A 476 -0.57 19.68 1.09
C GLU A 476 -1.16 20.52 -0.04
N ASP A 477 -1.91 19.89 -0.96
CA ASP A 477 -2.60 20.59 -2.05
C ASP A 477 -3.70 21.51 -1.53
N ALA A 478 -4.51 21.04 -0.57
CA ALA A 478 -5.57 21.84 0.04
C ALA A 478 -5.01 23.06 0.80
N GLU A 479 -3.86 22.88 1.48
CA GLU A 479 -3.16 23.97 2.16
C GLU A 479 -2.58 25.01 1.18
N LYS A 480 -2.07 24.57 0.02
CA LYS A 480 -1.63 25.48 -1.05
C LYS A 480 -2.79 26.34 -1.55
N VAL A 481 -3.95 25.73 -1.83
CA VAL A 481 -5.16 26.48 -2.25
C VAL A 481 -5.60 27.48 -1.18
N LYS A 482 -5.59 27.09 0.10
CA LYS A 482 -5.97 27.96 1.21
C LYS A 482 -5.02 29.16 1.34
N ARG A 483 -3.71 28.98 1.17
CA ARG A 483 -2.72 30.06 1.19
C ARG A 483 -2.92 31.05 0.05
N ASN A 484 -3.06 30.54 -1.19
CA ASN A 484 -3.24 31.39 -2.37
C ASN A 484 -4.53 32.22 -2.28
N ALA A 485 -5.61 31.67 -1.72
CA ALA A 485 -6.85 32.42 -1.48
C ALA A 485 -6.66 33.54 -0.44
N GLY A 486 -5.88 33.29 0.61
CA GLY A 486 -5.54 34.29 1.63
C GLY A 486 -4.69 35.45 1.10
N GLU A 487 -3.71 35.15 0.23
CA GLU A 487 -2.87 36.16 -0.41
C GLU A 487 -3.66 37.03 -1.41
N ALA A 488 -4.58 36.44 -2.18
CA ALA A 488 -5.45 37.18 -3.09
C ALA A 488 -6.36 38.18 -2.34
N LEU A 489 -6.95 37.76 -1.20
CA LEU A 489 -7.73 38.63 -0.31
C LEU A 489 -6.88 39.74 0.35
N GLY A 490 -5.60 39.45 0.65
CA GLY A 490 -4.65 40.45 1.16
C GLY A 490 -4.27 41.52 0.14
N SER A 491 -4.16 41.15 -1.13
CA SER A 491 -3.82 42.06 -2.24
C SER A 491 -4.97 42.96 -2.70
N LEU A 492 -6.22 42.62 -2.38
CA LEU A 492 -7.42 43.43 -2.67
C LEU A 492 -7.72 44.47 -1.57
N ASN A 493 -7.11 44.31 -0.39
CA ASN A 493 -7.29 45.20 0.77
C ASN A 493 -6.07 46.11 1.03
N ALA A 494 -5.07 46.08 0.14
CA ALA A 494 -3.91 46.97 0.10
C ALA A 494 -4.01 47.86 -1.13
#